data_AF-A0A8J7XH39-F1
#
_entry.id   AF-A0A8J7XH39-F1
#
_cell.length_a   1.000
_cell.length_b   1.000
_cell.length_c   1.000
_cell.angle_alpha   90.00
_cell.angle_beta   90.00
_cell.angle_gamma   90.00
#
_symmetry.space_group_name_H-M   'P 1'
#
loop_
_entity.id
_entity.type
_entity.pdbx_description
1 polymer ?
#
loop_
_entity_poly.entity_id
_entity_poly.type
_entity_poly.pdbx_seq_one_letter_code
_entity_poly.pdbx_strand_id
1 'polypeptide(L)'
;MRAHYSAIAGLVLIYLIAGSALSAQVQTRTDSNGVIRLLHIGKAWLTAGFPASMWIKDPRINWYPVPSHAWSMGEEAFRQLRLYLPRTIDVLRENFDVIVEDGMDASHLRPEFHEWMPIAVEEEGLGFLMADDSSSFATSGRHTSWYLYPIGEVLPVSDVAQILREQHAYRIVPTPGNEDHPLMRSIPWNEIKIWAHNRPDPKEGSVVLAKMSEEIIYNIGKPVLVYWDWGKGRSIAYVHKWGGSTPDFYRWKWGIDVLSHVIYFAARVDIPEDLELVHQLRTLFNNFHFKRSYLISTMDFADKFGANLADIEVELIDINEEKKEADRLYIIQELIESEQAMESVITDLDALTLRVLDAKDRALFWIFMIEWLVVTGTSMFAGFMIWTLMVRRRLYKEVKVTRMVEL
;
A
#
# COMPACT_ATOMS: atom_id res chain seq x y z
N MET A 1 3.37 -11.40 -70.77
CA MET A 1 2.26 -11.18 -69.81
C MET A 1 2.24 -12.15 -68.63
N ARG A 2 2.76 -13.38 -68.71
CA ARG A 2 2.82 -14.31 -67.55
C ARG A 2 3.94 -14.04 -66.54
N ALA A 3 5.02 -13.36 -66.92
CA ALA A 3 6.15 -13.08 -66.01
C ALA A 3 5.92 -11.91 -65.02
N HIS A 4 4.96 -11.02 -65.29
CA HIS A 4 4.67 -9.88 -64.39
C HIS A 4 3.74 -10.23 -63.23
N TYR A 5 2.90 -11.28 -63.35
CA TYR A 5 2.03 -11.70 -62.26
C TYR A 5 2.78 -12.46 -61.15
N SER A 6 3.89 -13.12 -61.47
CA SER A 6 4.71 -13.86 -60.50
C SER A 6 5.48 -12.94 -59.55
N ALA A 7 5.93 -11.77 -60.03
CA ALA A 7 6.67 -10.80 -59.22
C ALA A 7 5.76 -10.05 -58.22
N ILE A 8 4.52 -9.74 -58.63
CA ILE A 8 3.54 -9.05 -57.78
C ILE A 8 3.01 -10.01 -56.69
N ALA A 9 2.79 -11.28 -57.00
CA ALA A 9 2.40 -12.28 -56.01
C ALA A 9 3.49 -12.54 -54.95
N GLY A 10 4.77 -12.51 -55.35
CA GLY A 10 5.90 -12.63 -54.41
C GLY A 10 6.03 -11.42 -53.48
N LEU A 11 5.79 -10.20 -53.97
CA LEU A 11 5.85 -8.97 -53.17
C LEU A 11 4.69 -8.86 -52.15
N VAL A 12 3.49 -9.33 -52.51
CA VAL A 12 2.34 -9.36 -51.59
C VAL A 12 2.53 -10.42 -50.49
N LEU A 13 3.16 -11.56 -50.81
CA LEU A 13 3.46 -12.60 -49.83
C LEU A 13 4.57 -12.17 -48.84
N ILE A 14 5.57 -11.42 -49.30
CA ILE A 14 6.61 -10.83 -48.43
C ILE A 14 6.03 -9.74 -47.53
N TYR A 15 5.05 -8.95 -47.99
CA TYR A 15 4.36 -7.98 -47.14
C TYR A 15 3.44 -8.63 -46.09
N LEU A 16 2.81 -9.77 -46.41
CA LEU A 16 2.00 -10.52 -45.44
C LEU A 16 2.83 -11.29 -44.40
N ILE A 17 4.05 -11.71 -44.77
CA ILE A 17 4.99 -12.34 -43.83
C ILE A 17 5.78 -11.29 -43.02
N ALA A 18 6.02 -10.09 -43.56
CA ALA A 18 6.62 -8.98 -42.82
C ALA A 18 5.62 -8.25 -41.88
N GLY A 19 4.33 -8.26 -42.21
CA GLY A 19 3.27 -7.73 -41.34
C GLY A 19 2.91 -8.62 -40.14
N SER A 20 3.49 -9.82 -40.07
CA SER A 20 3.40 -10.77 -38.94
C SER A 20 4.74 -10.93 -38.23
N ALA A 21 5.66 -9.96 -38.40
CA ALA A 21 6.72 -9.74 -37.43
C ALA A 21 6.06 -9.56 -36.07
N LEU A 22 6.28 -10.56 -35.21
CA LEU A 22 5.79 -10.65 -33.85
C LEU A 22 5.72 -9.26 -33.22
N SER A 23 4.50 -8.75 -33.03
CA SER A 23 4.20 -8.11 -31.76
C SER A 23 4.60 -9.15 -30.73
N ALA A 24 5.81 -9.02 -30.16
CA ALA A 24 6.18 -9.77 -28.98
C ALA A 24 5.08 -9.43 -28.00
N GLN A 25 4.16 -10.38 -27.78
CA GLN A 25 2.96 -10.16 -27.00
C GLN A 25 3.46 -9.65 -25.65
N VAL A 26 3.23 -8.36 -25.41
CA VAL A 26 3.73 -7.64 -24.25
C VAL A 26 3.16 -8.35 -23.04
N GLN A 27 3.98 -9.18 -22.38
CA GLN A 27 3.49 -10.10 -21.37
C GLN A 27 3.24 -9.33 -20.08
N THR A 28 2.00 -9.36 -19.63
CA THR A 28 1.60 -8.88 -18.31
C THR A 28 2.37 -9.62 -17.22
N ARG A 29 2.84 -8.89 -16.20
CA ARG A 29 3.62 -9.44 -15.10
C ARG A 29 2.77 -9.53 -13.84
N THR A 30 2.25 -10.73 -13.59
CA THR A 30 1.51 -11.08 -12.38
C THR A 30 1.81 -12.53 -11.99
N ASP A 31 1.44 -12.91 -10.78
CA ASP A 31 1.36 -14.31 -10.40
C ASP A 31 0.21 -15.03 -11.12
N SER A 32 0.05 -16.33 -10.84
CA SER A 32 -1.00 -17.18 -11.40
C SER A 32 -2.43 -16.74 -11.07
N ASN A 33 -2.62 -15.86 -10.07
CA ASN A 33 -3.93 -15.33 -9.68
C ASN A 33 -4.19 -13.93 -10.27
N GLY A 34 -3.24 -13.36 -11.03
CA GLY A 34 -3.37 -11.99 -11.56
C GLY A 34 -2.91 -10.90 -10.58
N VAL A 35 -2.18 -11.26 -9.52
CA VAL A 35 -1.68 -10.31 -8.50
C VAL A 35 -0.24 -9.91 -8.83
N ILE A 36 0.05 -8.60 -8.73
CA ILE A 36 1.37 -8.02 -8.97
C ILE A 36 2.22 -8.19 -7.70
N ARG A 37 3.37 -8.85 -7.81
CA ARG A 37 4.33 -8.97 -6.71
C ARG A 37 5.30 -7.80 -6.74
N LEU A 38 5.10 -6.87 -5.81
CA LEU A 38 5.78 -5.58 -5.75
C LEU A 38 6.90 -5.60 -4.70
N LEU A 39 8.16 -5.50 -5.14
CA LEU A 39 9.29 -5.22 -4.25
C LEU A 39 9.44 -3.70 -4.07
N HIS A 40 9.30 -3.21 -2.84
CA HIS A 40 9.43 -1.78 -2.54
C HIS A 40 10.68 -1.52 -1.70
N ILE A 41 11.65 -0.80 -2.25
CA ILE A 41 12.94 -0.52 -1.64
C ILE A 41 13.04 0.98 -1.35
N GLY A 42 13.48 1.36 -0.15
CA GLY A 42 13.62 2.77 0.26
C GLY A 42 12.73 3.12 1.44
N LYS A 43 11.81 4.06 1.28
CA LYS A 43 10.83 4.48 2.30
C LYS A 43 9.59 3.59 2.27
N ALA A 44 9.83 2.28 2.26
CA ALA A 44 8.82 1.23 2.31
C ALA A 44 8.14 1.08 3.69
N TRP A 45 7.53 2.17 4.20
CA TRP A 45 6.94 2.23 5.52
C TRP A 45 5.43 2.06 5.49
N LEU A 46 4.91 1.16 6.31
CA LEU A 46 3.48 0.99 6.53
C LEU A 46 2.97 2.03 7.53
N THR A 47 2.96 3.30 7.13
CA THR A 47 2.47 4.42 7.94
C THR A 47 1.77 5.46 7.07
N ALA A 48 0.95 6.31 7.68
CA ALA A 48 0.23 7.36 6.98
C ALA A 48 1.20 8.32 6.27
N GLY A 49 0.82 8.77 5.08
CA GLY A 49 1.67 9.64 4.25
C GLY A 49 2.74 8.88 3.44
N PHE A 50 2.63 7.55 3.32
CA PHE A 50 3.49 6.72 2.48
C PHE A 50 2.68 5.74 1.62
N PRO A 51 3.17 5.34 0.43
CA PRO A 51 2.41 4.55 -0.54
C PRO A 51 1.97 3.18 -0.03
N ALA A 52 2.75 2.57 0.87
CA ALA A 52 2.44 1.24 1.40
C ALA A 52 1.07 1.16 2.08
N SER A 53 0.65 2.24 2.74
CA SER A 53 -0.66 2.33 3.41
C SER A 53 -1.85 2.26 2.43
N MET A 54 -1.57 2.45 1.14
CA MET A 54 -2.52 2.35 0.03
C MET A 54 -2.41 0.99 -0.66
N TRP A 55 -1.20 0.56 -1.03
CA TRP A 55 -1.01 -0.70 -1.78
C TRP A 55 -1.40 -1.96 -1.01
N ILE A 56 -1.21 -2.02 0.31
CA ILE A 56 -1.60 -3.19 1.12
C ILE A 56 -3.12 -3.46 1.09
N LYS A 57 -3.91 -2.48 0.62
CA LYS A 57 -5.37 -2.55 0.54
C LYS A 57 -5.86 -2.82 -0.88
N ASP A 58 -4.97 -2.78 -1.87
CA ASP A 58 -5.33 -3.01 -3.26
C ASP A 58 -5.18 -4.50 -3.59
N PRO A 59 -6.26 -5.23 -3.93
CA PRO A 59 -6.20 -6.68 -4.13
C PRO A 59 -5.29 -7.14 -5.27
N ARG A 60 -4.92 -6.24 -6.19
CA ARG A 60 -4.03 -6.55 -7.32
C ARG A 60 -2.56 -6.37 -6.96
N ILE A 61 -2.22 -5.93 -5.75
CA ILE A 61 -0.84 -5.67 -5.34
C ILE A 61 -0.51 -6.47 -4.09
N ASN A 62 0.45 -7.38 -4.22
CA ASN A 62 1.11 -8.03 -3.10
C ASN A 62 2.43 -7.31 -2.80
N TRP A 63 2.47 -6.60 -1.67
CA TRP A 63 3.53 -5.66 -1.33
C TRP A 63 4.61 -6.29 -0.44
N TYR A 64 5.86 -6.25 -0.89
CA TYR A 64 7.05 -6.75 -0.20
C TYR A 64 7.99 -5.60 0.18
N PRO A 65 8.00 -5.14 1.45
CA PRO A 65 8.84 -4.03 1.89
C PRO A 65 10.30 -4.42 2.10
N VAL A 66 11.20 -3.53 1.69
CA VAL A 66 12.60 -3.47 2.11
C VAL A 66 12.90 -2.04 2.59
N PRO A 67 12.55 -1.72 3.86
CA PRO A 67 12.76 -0.37 4.39
C PRO A 67 14.27 -0.08 4.51
N SER A 68 14.79 0.80 3.67
CA SER A 68 16.25 0.98 3.47
C SER A 68 16.70 2.43 3.37
N HIS A 69 15.86 3.39 3.76
CA HIS A 69 16.24 4.80 3.85
C HIS A 69 17.17 5.05 5.07
N ALA A 70 18.48 4.85 4.87
CA ALA A 70 19.50 4.91 5.91
C ALA A 70 19.56 6.24 6.66
N TRP A 71 19.19 7.36 6.02
CA TRP A 71 19.12 8.65 6.70
C TRP A 71 18.10 8.67 7.85
N SER A 72 16.97 7.96 7.70
CA SER A 72 15.95 7.86 8.74
C SER A 72 16.16 6.69 9.70
N MET A 73 16.80 5.61 9.24
CA MET A 73 16.86 4.35 9.99
C MET A 73 18.25 4.04 10.57
N GLY A 74 19.31 4.71 10.11
CA GLY A 74 20.68 4.37 10.46
C GLY A 74 21.05 2.96 10.01
N GLU A 75 21.82 2.25 10.86
CA GLU A 75 22.30 0.88 10.61
C GLU A 75 21.18 -0.15 10.33
N GLU A 76 19.98 0.13 10.83
CA GLU A 76 18.83 -0.73 10.64
C GLU A 76 18.45 -0.87 9.16
N ALA A 77 18.62 0.18 8.34
CA ALA A 77 18.39 0.09 6.89
C ALA A 77 19.27 -0.98 6.23
N PHE A 78 20.54 -1.08 6.62
CA PHE A 78 21.44 -2.10 6.08
C PHE A 78 21.10 -3.50 6.58
N ARG A 79 20.57 -3.62 7.80
CA ARG A 79 20.03 -4.89 8.30
C ARG A 79 18.83 -5.36 7.46
N GLN A 80 17.91 -4.45 7.15
CA GLN A 80 16.74 -4.73 6.30
C GLN A 80 17.16 -5.17 4.90
N LEU A 81 18.11 -4.46 4.27
CA LEU A 81 18.69 -4.86 2.98
C LEU A 81 19.28 -6.28 3.01
N ARG A 82 20.02 -6.65 4.07
CA ARG A 82 20.59 -8.00 4.21
C ARG A 82 19.54 -9.10 4.39
N LEU A 83 18.39 -8.78 5.00
CA LEU A 83 17.35 -9.74 5.32
C LEU A 83 16.36 -9.94 4.16
N TYR A 84 15.95 -8.86 3.51
CA TYR A 84 14.79 -8.87 2.61
C TYR A 84 15.12 -8.58 1.14
N LEU A 85 16.28 -8.01 0.84
CA LEU A 85 16.69 -7.83 -0.56
C LEU A 85 17.00 -9.20 -1.21
N PRO A 86 16.53 -9.47 -2.44
CA PRO A 86 16.83 -10.71 -3.16
C PRO A 86 18.33 -11.02 -3.18
N ARG A 87 18.70 -12.27 -2.88
CA ARG A 87 20.11 -12.69 -2.79
C ARG A 87 20.69 -13.29 -4.07
N THR A 88 19.84 -13.53 -5.07
CA THR A 88 20.21 -13.98 -6.41
C THR A 88 19.27 -13.34 -7.43
N ILE A 89 19.69 -13.30 -8.70
CA ILE A 89 18.83 -12.87 -9.81
C ILE A 89 17.61 -13.78 -9.98
N ASP A 90 17.73 -15.08 -9.71
CA ASP A 90 16.61 -16.02 -9.79
C ASP A 90 15.48 -15.62 -8.83
N VAL A 91 15.81 -15.31 -7.58
CA VAL A 91 14.82 -14.82 -6.60
C VAL A 91 14.19 -13.51 -7.07
N LEU A 92 14.96 -12.64 -7.73
CA LEU A 92 14.45 -11.37 -8.25
C LEU A 92 13.41 -11.60 -9.37
N ARG A 93 13.74 -12.42 -10.37
CA ARG A 93 12.89 -12.63 -11.55
C ARG A 93 11.69 -13.54 -11.30
N GLU A 94 11.86 -14.52 -10.41
CA GLU A 94 10.83 -15.53 -10.13
C GLU A 94 9.77 -15.00 -9.18
N ASN A 95 10.12 -14.11 -8.24
CA ASN A 95 9.22 -13.70 -7.16
C ASN A 95 8.65 -12.28 -7.31
N PHE A 96 9.16 -11.48 -8.25
CA PHE A 96 8.73 -10.09 -8.39
C PHE A 96 8.37 -9.74 -9.83
N ASP A 97 7.44 -8.80 -9.94
CA ASP A 97 6.87 -8.30 -11.18
C ASP A 97 7.21 -6.83 -11.38
N VAL A 98 7.17 -6.06 -10.29
CA VAL A 98 7.51 -4.64 -10.27
C VAL A 98 8.46 -4.38 -9.11
N ILE A 99 9.43 -3.52 -9.35
CA ILE A 99 10.38 -3.02 -8.36
C ILE A 99 10.21 -1.52 -8.27
N VAL A 100 10.03 -1.03 -7.06
CA VAL A 100 9.91 0.40 -6.77
C VAL A 100 11.07 0.82 -5.88
N GLU A 101 11.71 1.92 -6.28
CA GLU A 101 12.70 2.64 -5.48
C GLU A 101 12.15 4.00 -5.06
N ASP A 102 12.18 4.30 -3.76
CA ASP A 102 11.85 5.62 -3.23
C ASP A 102 12.79 6.07 -2.09
N GLY A 103 13.80 6.87 -2.43
CA GLY A 103 14.65 7.50 -1.43
C GLY A 103 15.59 6.52 -0.72
N MET A 104 16.35 5.76 -1.49
CA MET A 104 17.56 5.07 -1.05
C MET A 104 18.78 5.68 -1.76
N ASP A 105 19.95 5.65 -1.13
CA ASP A 105 21.21 6.03 -1.80
C ASP A 105 21.70 4.85 -2.65
N ALA A 106 22.09 5.12 -3.90
CA ALA A 106 22.54 4.07 -4.82
C ALA A 106 23.72 3.25 -4.28
N SER A 107 24.60 3.86 -3.48
CA SER A 107 25.77 3.18 -2.89
C SER A 107 25.42 2.16 -1.80
N HIS A 108 24.19 2.18 -1.27
CA HIS A 108 23.76 1.23 -0.24
C HIS A 108 23.34 -0.12 -0.80
N LEU A 109 23.02 -0.19 -2.10
CA LEU A 109 22.77 -1.45 -2.78
C LEU A 109 24.07 -2.19 -3.04
N ARG A 110 24.00 -3.52 -2.98
CA ARG A 110 25.15 -4.34 -3.37
C ARG A 110 25.39 -4.23 -4.88
N PRO A 111 26.66 -4.23 -5.34
CA PRO A 111 27.00 -4.12 -6.76
C PRO A 111 26.23 -5.11 -7.65
N GLU A 112 26.05 -6.36 -7.21
CA GLU A 112 25.37 -7.40 -7.99
C GLU A 112 23.90 -7.04 -8.25
N PHE A 113 23.23 -6.36 -7.31
CA PHE A 113 21.85 -5.94 -7.50
C PHE A 113 21.72 -4.86 -8.58
N HIS A 114 22.72 -3.98 -8.69
CA HIS A 114 22.78 -3.00 -9.78
C HIS A 114 22.93 -3.66 -11.15
N GLU A 115 23.63 -4.80 -11.23
CA GLU A 115 23.79 -5.58 -12.46
C GLU A 115 22.55 -6.42 -12.80
N TRP A 116 21.87 -6.98 -11.79
CA TRP A 116 20.68 -7.79 -12.02
C TRP A 116 19.48 -6.98 -12.50
N MET A 117 19.36 -5.72 -12.09
CA MET A 117 18.21 -4.89 -12.42
C MET A 117 18.04 -4.65 -13.94
N PRO A 118 19.06 -4.20 -14.69
CA PRO A 118 18.98 -4.12 -16.14
C PRO A 118 18.57 -5.43 -16.80
N ILE A 119 19.19 -6.54 -16.39
CA ILE A 119 18.88 -7.88 -16.93
C ILE A 119 17.42 -8.25 -16.65
N ALA A 120 16.95 -8.04 -15.41
CA ALA A 120 15.59 -8.38 -15.02
C ALA A 120 14.54 -7.54 -15.75
N VAL A 121 14.81 -6.26 -16.01
CA VAL A 121 13.91 -5.42 -16.81
C VAL A 121 13.98 -5.82 -18.29
N GLU A 122 15.18 -5.90 -18.86
CA GLU A 122 15.39 -6.11 -20.29
C GLU A 122 15.01 -7.52 -20.76
N GLU A 123 15.47 -8.55 -20.05
CA GLU A 123 15.34 -9.94 -20.49
C GLU A 123 14.13 -10.65 -19.90
N GLU A 124 13.75 -10.33 -18.66
CA GLU A 124 12.68 -11.00 -17.90
C GLU A 124 11.36 -10.20 -17.88
N GLY A 125 11.42 -8.93 -18.29
CA GLY A 125 10.25 -8.08 -18.46
C GLY A 125 9.73 -7.43 -17.19
N LEU A 126 10.54 -7.31 -16.14
CA LEU A 126 10.12 -6.65 -14.90
C LEU A 126 9.82 -5.16 -15.13
N GLY A 127 8.86 -4.64 -14.34
CA GLY A 127 8.62 -3.23 -14.21
C GLY A 127 9.61 -2.59 -13.22
N PHE A 128 10.16 -1.43 -13.56
CA PHE A 128 10.99 -0.64 -12.64
C PHE A 128 10.45 0.78 -12.51
N LEU A 129 10.09 1.20 -11.31
CA LEU A 129 9.65 2.55 -11.01
C LEU A 129 10.65 3.19 -10.05
N MET A 130 11.16 4.36 -10.43
CA MET A 130 11.89 5.24 -9.52
C MET A 130 11.01 6.45 -9.22
N ALA A 131 10.63 6.60 -7.95
CA ALA A 131 9.98 7.79 -7.43
C ALA A 131 11.03 8.82 -7.00
N ASP A 132 10.65 10.09 -6.91
CA ASP A 132 11.60 11.13 -6.54
C ASP A 132 11.89 11.14 -5.03
N ASP A 133 13.14 11.36 -4.69
CA ASP A 133 13.58 11.77 -3.35
C ASP A 133 14.96 12.44 -3.44
N SER A 134 15.51 12.93 -2.33
CA SER A 134 16.81 13.60 -2.35
C SER A 134 17.93 12.67 -2.83
N SER A 135 17.77 11.37 -2.67
CA SER A 135 18.73 10.33 -3.06
C SER A 135 18.40 9.59 -4.37
N SER A 136 17.30 9.92 -5.05
CA SER A 136 16.92 9.29 -6.34
C SER A 136 17.56 10.00 -7.54
N PHE A 137 17.57 9.37 -8.71
CA PHE A 137 18.16 9.89 -9.96
C PHE A 137 19.64 10.33 -9.80
N ALA A 138 20.01 11.55 -10.22
CA ALA A 138 21.36 12.08 -10.01
C ALA A 138 21.51 12.72 -8.63
N THR A 139 20.46 12.63 -7.81
CA THR A 139 20.34 13.17 -6.47
C THR A 139 20.28 14.69 -6.47
N SER A 140 19.74 15.25 -5.39
CA SER A 140 19.77 16.70 -5.19
C SER A 140 21.16 17.19 -4.75
N GLY A 141 22.25 16.58 -5.25
CA GLY A 141 23.65 16.87 -4.94
C GLY A 141 24.14 16.42 -3.55
N ARG A 142 23.42 15.52 -2.89
CA ARG A 142 23.70 15.12 -1.49
C ARG A 142 23.98 13.63 -1.31
N HIS A 143 23.84 12.85 -2.37
CA HIS A 143 23.85 11.38 -2.34
C HIS A 143 24.61 10.85 -3.55
N THR A 144 24.86 9.53 -3.57
CA THR A 144 25.48 8.89 -4.72
C THR A 144 24.48 8.79 -5.87
N SER A 145 24.86 9.31 -7.04
CA SER A 145 24.04 9.25 -8.26
C SER A 145 23.78 7.80 -8.71
N TRP A 146 22.54 7.50 -9.05
CA TRP A 146 22.13 6.22 -9.63
C TRP A 146 22.71 5.98 -11.03
N TYR A 147 23.11 7.04 -11.74
CA TYR A 147 23.76 6.96 -13.05
C TYR A 147 25.24 6.54 -12.97
N LEU A 148 25.79 6.36 -11.77
CA LEU A 148 27.12 5.76 -11.59
C LEU A 148 27.08 4.22 -11.63
N TYR A 149 25.89 3.63 -11.67
CA TYR A 149 25.67 2.20 -11.63
C TYR A 149 24.82 1.74 -12.84
N PRO A 150 24.93 0.46 -13.26
CA PRO A 150 24.20 -0.06 -14.42
C PRO A 150 22.68 0.14 -14.38
N ILE A 151 22.05 0.08 -13.20
CA ILE A 151 20.60 0.35 -13.05
C ILE A 151 20.17 1.73 -13.59
N GLY A 152 21.07 2.72 -13.60
CA GLY A 152 20.79 4.05 -14.15
C GLY A 152 20.63 4.07 -15.67
N GLU A 153 21.11 3.04 -16.38
CA GLU A 153 20.92 2.90 -17.83
C GLU A 153 19.45 2.67 -18.17
N VAL A 154 18.77 1.87 -17.35
CA VAL A 154 17.36 1.48 -17.51
C VAL A 154 16.38 2.62 -17.22
N LEU A 155 16.79 3.69 -16.54
CA LEU A 155 15.91 4.82 -16.25
C LEU A 155 15.57 5.61 -17.53
N PRO A 156 14.30 6.03 -17.74
CA PRO A 156 13.86 6.75 -18.94
C PRO A 156 14.30 8.22 -19.01
N VAL A 157 15.06 8.66 -18.00
CA VAL A 157 15.54 10.01 -17.83
C VAL A 157 17.03 10.00 -17.54
N SER A 158 17.67 11.13 -17.76
CA SER A 158 19.05 11.44 -17.39
C SER A 158 19.00 12.65 -16.46
N ASP A 159 19.97 12.77 -15.57
CA ASP A 159 19.96 13.88 -14.62
C ASP A 159 21.38 14.27 -14.24
N VAL A 160 21.53 15.46 -13.67
CA VAL A 160 22.79 15.98 -13.16
C VAL A 160 22.58 16.41 -11.71
N ALA A 161 23.53 16.05 -10.85
CA ALA A 161 23.47 16.37 -9.43
C ALA A 161 23.37 17.89 -9.22
N GLN A 162 22.24 18.36 -8.69
CA GLN A 162 21.99 19.78 -8.47
C GLN A 162 21.25 20.03 -7.15
N ILE A 163 21.73 20.98 -6.35
CA ILE A 163 21.03 21.42 -5.13
C ILE A 163 20.08 22.56 -5.51
N LEU A 164 18.80 22.23 -5.68
CA LEU A 164 17.75 23.23 -5.91
C LEU A 164 17.13 23.61 -4.55
N ARG A 165 17.13 24.91 -4.21
CA ARG A 165 16.70 25.44 -2.90
C ARG A 165 15.32 26.12 -2.90
N GLU A 166 14.70 26.30 -4.06
CA GLU A 166 13.47 27.10 -4.23
C GLU A 166 12.19 26.26 -4.10
N GLN A 167 11.03 26.92 -3.98
CA GLN A 167 9.71 26.27 -3.85
C GLN A 167 9.56 25.13 -4.87
N HIS A 168 9.47 23.90 -4.39
CA HIS A 168 9.51 22.69 -5.23
C HIS A 168 8.10 22.20 -5.61
N ALA A 169 7.06 22.95 -5.27
CA ALA A 169 5.67 22.53 -5.48
C ALA A 169 5.17 22.97 -6.87
N TYR A 170 4.63 22.04 -7.65
CA TYR A 170 4.10 22.26 -9.01
C TYR A 170 2.85 21.43 -9.26
N ARG A 171 2.12 21.77 -10.33
CA ARG A 171 1.01 20.96 -10.84
C ARG A 171 1.54 20.03 -11.92
N ILE A 172 0.87 18.89 -12.10
CA ILE A 172 1.15 17.98 -13.21
C ILE A 172 0.33 18.44 -14.42
N VAL A 173 1.01 18.65 -15.55
CA VAL A 173 0.40 19.07 -16.81
C VAL A 173 0.64 17.96 -17.83
N PRO A 174 -0.41 17.27 -18.32
CA PRO A 174 -0.27 16.30 -19.40
C PRO A 174 0.39 16.93 -20.63
N THR A 175 1.27 16.19 -21.29
CA THR A 175 1.85 16.61 -22.57
C THR A 175 0.77 16.47 -23.66
N PRO A 176 0.70 17.39 -24.65
CA PRO A 176 -0.33 17.32 -25.70
C PRO A 176 -0.43 15.95 -26.38
N GLY A 177 -1.63 15.38 -26.43
CA GLY A 177 -1.91 14.06 -27.01
C GLY A 177 -1.83 12.90 -26.02
N ASN A 178 -1.46 13.13 -24.76
CA ASN A 178 -1.43 12.12 -23.70
C ASN A 178 -2.58 12.24 -22.69
N GLU A 179 -3.57 13.10 -22.94
CA GLU A 179 -4.72 13.31 -22.05
C GLU A 179 -5.53 12.02 -21.84
N ASP A 180 -5.65 11.20 -22.88
CA ASP A 180 -6.36 9.92 -22.86
C ASP A 180 -5.48 8.74 -22.41
N HIS A 181 -4.20 8.97 -22.10
CA HIS A 181 -3.29 7.91 -21.65
C HIS A 181 -3.81 7.30 -20.33
N PRO A 182 -3.72 5.98 -20.09
CA PRO A 182 -4.27 5.34 -18.88
C PRO A 182 -3.82 5.93 -17.53
N LEU A 183 -2.62 6.53 -17.47
CA LEU A 183 -2.09 7.21 -16.29
C LEU A 183 -2.51 8.69 -16.14
N MET A 184 -3.21 9.24 -17.14
CA MET A 184 -3.62 10.65 -17.21
C MET A 184 -5.13 10.80 -17.26
N ARG A 185 -5.81 9.93 -18.02
CA ARG A 185 -7.25 10.01 -18.28
C ARG A 185 -8.05 10.07 -16.98
N SER A 186 -9.03 10.95 -16.96
CA SER A 186 -9.98 11.15 -15.85
C SER A 186 -9.39 11.60 -14.51
N ILE A 187 -8.06 11.67 -14.35
CA ILE A 187 -7.41 12.11 -13.11
C ILE A 187 -7.35 13.65 -13.08
N PRO A 188 -7.95 14.32 -12.08
CA PRO A 188 -8.00 15.78 -12.02
C PRO A 188 -6.71 16.37 -11.44
N TRP A 189 -5.60 16.24 -12.18
CA TRP A 189 -4.27 16.71 -11.79
C TRP A 189 -4.17 18.20 -11.44
N ASN A 190 -5.16 19.00 -11.86
CA ASN A 190 -5.29 20.42 -11.55
C ASN A 190 -5.83 20.70 -10.13
N GLU A 191 -6.25 19.68 -9.37
CA GLU A 191 -6.74 19.87 -7.99
C GLU A 191 -5.60 20.00 -6.97
N ILE A 192 -4.41 19.50 -7.29
CA ILE A 192 -3.31 19.37 -6.34
C ILE A 192 -2.01 20.01 -6.84
N LYS A 193 -1.12 20.31 -5.90
CA LYS A 193 0.30 20.54 -6.15
C LYS A 193 1.11 19.42 -5.51
N ILE A 194 2.09 18.91 -6.24
CA ILE A 194 3.04 17.91 -5.79
C ILE A 194 4.44 18.49 -5.75
N TRP A 195 5.38 17.78 -5.15
CA TRP A 195 6.72 18.27 -4.83
C TRP A 195 7.78 17.33 -5.40
N ALA A 196 8.95 17.85 -5.82
CA ALA A 196 10.13 17.03 -6.16
C ALA A 196 11.49 17.69 -5.86
N HIS A 197 12.50 16.87 -5.59
CA HIS A 197 13.91 17.23 -5.40
C HIS A 197 14.64 17.37 -6.73
N ASN A 198 14.37 16.47 -7.68
CA ASN A 198 15.15 16.36 -8.91
C ASN A 198 14.37 16.88 -10.14
N ARG A 199 15.10 17.39 -11.14
CA ARG A 199 14.55 17.94 -12.39
C ARG A 199 15.27 17.28 -13.58
N PRO A 200 15.11 15.97 -13.76
CA PRO A 200 15.83 15.23 -14.78
C PRO A 200 15.38 15.66 -16.18
N ASP A 201 16.14 15.30 -17.19
CA ASP A 201 15.80 15.48 -18.61
C ASP A 201 15.47 14.12 -19.25
N PRO A 202 14.45 14.03 -20.10
CA PRO A 202 14.08 12.77 -20.74
C PRO A 202 15.21 12.26 -21.65
N LYS A 203 15.49 10.96 -21.61
CA LYS A 203 16.40 10.33 -22.57
C LYS A 203 15.75 10.23 -23.95
N GLU A 204 16.58 10.17 -24.99
CA GLU A 204 16.09 9.91 -26.34
C GLU A 204 15.33 8.58 -26.40
N GLY A 205 14.17 8.57 -27.05
CA GLY A 205 13.29 7.40 -27.15
C GLY A 205 12.34 7.20 -25.97
N SER A 206 12.44 8.00 -24.89
CA SER A 206 11.46 7.93 -23.82
C SER A 206 10.19 8.76 -24.10
N VAL A 207 9.10 8.37 -23.45
CA VAL A 207 7.78 8.98 -23.58
C VAL A 207 7.51 9.85 -22.37
N VAL A 208 7.37 11.15 -22.58
CA VAL A 208 6.99 12.12 -21.54
C VAL A 208 5.47 12.26 -21.51
N LEU A 209 4.83 11.67 -20.51
CA LEU A 209 3.39 11.73 -20.35
C LEU A 209 2.94 13.07 -19.77
N ALA A 210 3.69 13.61 -18.82
CA ALA A 210 3.36 14.87 -18.17
C ALA A 210 4.61 15.65 -17.78
N LYS A 211 4.44 16.96 -17.66
CA LYS A 211 5.46 17.94 -17.29
C LYS A 211 5.05 18.72 -16.04
N MET A 212 6.03 19.36 -15.42
CA MET A 212 5.80 20.28 -14.31
C MET A 212 5.16 21.55 -14.85
N SER A 213 4.27 22.17 -14.06
CA SER A 213 3.76 23.50 -14.38
C SER A 213 4.89 24.54 -14.48
N GLU A 214 4.78 25.44 -15.45
CA GLU A 214 5.80 26.43 -15.80
C GLU A 214 5.81 27.68 -14.87
N GLU A 215 5.08 27.60 -13.75
CA GLU A 215 4.95 28.69 -12.77
C GLU A 215 6.29 29.01 -12.07
N ILE A 216 7.23 28.07 -12.10
CA ILE A 216 8.54 28.14 -11.46
C ILE A 216 9.60 27.95 -12.54
N ILE A 217 10.57 28.88 -12.61
CA ILE A 217 11.55 28.95 -13.71
C ILE A 217 12.35 27.65 -13.89
N TYR A 218 12.70 26.97 -12.80
CA TYR A 218 13.46 25.72 -12.84
C TYR A 218 12.62 24.49 -13.23
N ASN A 219 11.29 24.64 -13.32
CA ASN A 219 10.38 23.58 -13.70
C ASN A 219 9.99 23.65 -15.19
N ILE A 220 10.34 24.74 -15.89
CA ILE A 220 9.96 24.96 -17.29
C ILE A 220 10.49 23.80 -18.15
N GLY A 221 9.58 23.15 -18.87
CA GLY A 221 9.89 22.03 -19.74
C GLY A 221 10.30 20.72 -19.03
N LYS A 222 10.36 20.70 -17.70
CA LYS A 222 10.81 19.53 -16.94
C LYS A 222 9.73 18.45 -16.85
N PRO A 223 10.09 17.17 -17.04
CA PRO A 223 9.15 16.07 -17.00
C PRO A 223 8.73 15.73 -15.57
N VAL A 224 7.55 15.12 -15.44
CA VAL A 224 7.02 14.58 -14.18
C VAL A 224 6.83 13.08 -14.26
N LEU A 225 6.22 12.60 -15.34
CA LEU A 225 5.99 11.18 -15.54
C LEU A 225 6.55 10.80 -16.90
N VAL A 226 7.62 10.01 -16.87
CA VAL A 226 8.32 9.54 -18.07
C VAL A 226 8.42 8.03 -17.99
N TYR A 227 8.21 7.36 -19.10
CA TYR A 227 8.48 5.94 -19.19
C TYR A 227 9.10 5.59 -20.52
N TRP A 228 9.65 4.38 -20.58
CA TRP A 228 9.93 3.71 -21.83
C TRP A 228 9.81 2.20 -21.64
N ASP A 229 9.62 1.49 -22.74
CA ASP A 229 9.76 0.05 -22.76
C ASP A 229 11.23 -0.27 -23.04
N TRP A 230 11.87 -0.98 -22.10
CA TRP A 230 13.29 -1.34 -22.16
C TRP A 230 13.41 -2.85 -22.28
N GLY A 231 13.81 -3.33 -23.46
CA GLY A 231 13.71 -4.75 -23.81
C GLY A 231 12.28 -5.27 -23.65
N LYS A 232 12.11 -6.32 -22.85
CA LYS A 232 10.80 -6.89 -22.52
C LYS A 232 10.10 -6.17 -21.38
N GLY A 233 10.77 -5.30 -20.64
CA GLY A 233 10.24 -4.66 -19.44
C GLY A 233 9.86 -3.20 -19.65
N ARG A 234 9.52 -2.54 -18.55
CA ARG A 234 9.12 -1.13 -18.55
C ARG A 234 9.78 -0.40 -17.41
N SER A 235 10.41 0.73 -17.70
CA SER A 235 10.93 1.61 -16.66
C SER A 235 10.20 2.95 -16.65
N ILE A 236 9.90 3.44 -15.46
CA ILE A 236 9.14 4.66 -15.19
C ILE A 236 9.95 5.54 -14.23
N ALA A 237 10.09 6.81 -14.57
CA ALA A 237 10.50 7.85 -13.66
C ALA A 237 9.25 8.65 -13.26
N TYR A 238 8.89 8.60 -11.99
CA TYR A 238 7.85 9.45 -11.42
C TYR A 238 8.51 10.53 -10.56
N VAL A 239 8.72 11.69 -11.15
CA VAL A 239 9.31 12.85 -10.50
C VAL A 239 8.25 13.46 -9.58
N HIS A 240 8.04 12.81 -8.43
CA HIS A 240 7.19 13.22 -7.33
C HIS A 240 7.71 12.60 -6.04
N LYS A 241 7.97 13.42 -5.03
CA LYS A 241 8.41 12.97 -3.73
C LYS A 241 7.33 12.25 -2.95
N TRP A 242 7.67 11.06 -2.52
CA TRP A 242 6.87 10.27 -1.61
C TRP A 242 7.26 10.50 -0.14
N GLY A 243 6.29 10.35 0.76
CA GLY A 243 6.50 10.54 2.19
C GLY A 243 5.98 11.85 2.79
N GLY A 244 6.10 11.98 4.11
CA GLY A 244 5.42 12.99 4.93
C GLY A 244 5.64 14.48 4.62
N SER A 245 6.52 14.85 3.67
CA SER A 245 6.63 16.23 3.18
C SER A 245 5.63 16.59 2.07
N THR A 246 4.85 15.62 1.58
CA THR A 246 3.77 15.81 0.59
C THR A 246 2.41 15.34 1.13
N PRO A 247 1.99 15.78 2.33
CA PRO A 247 0.80 15.23 2.99
C PRO A 247 -0.49 15.46 2.19
N ASP A 248 -0.54 16.52 1.37
CA ASP A 248 -1.70 16.83 0.55
C ASP A 248 -1.96 15.76 -0.51
N PHE A 249 -0.91 15.13 -1.06
CA PHE A 249 -1.05 14.05 -2.04
C PHE A 249 -1.73 12.82 -1.43
N TYR A 250 -1.36 12.46 -0.21
CA TYR A 250 -1.95 11.32 0.50
C TYR A 250 -3.35 11.59 1.06
N ARG A 251 -3.75 12.87 1.16
CA ARG A 251 -5.11 13.29 1.55
C ARG A 251 -6.02 13.52 0.36
N TRP A 252 -5.45 13.67 -0.83
CA TRP A 252 -6.20 13.88 -2.05
C TRP A 252 -6.98 12.62 -2.42
N LYS A 253 -8.24 12.81 -2.81
CA LYS A 253 -9.19 11.74 -3.17
C LYS A 253 -8.52 10.71 -4.08
N TRP A 254 -7.85 11.17 -5.13
CA TRP A 254 -7.31 10.32 -6.20
C TRP A 254 -5.89 9.81 -5.96
N GLY A 255 -5.27 10.13 -4.82
CA GLY A 255 -3.87 9.76 -4.56
C GLY A 255 -3.65 8.24 -4.54
N ILE A 256 -4.60 7.49 -3.98
CA ILE A 256 -4.58 6.02 -3.96
C ILE A 256 -4.65 5.42 -5.38
N ASP A 257 -5.45 6.04 -6.24
CA ASP A 257 -5.67 5.57 -7.60
C ASP A 257 -4.42 5.78 -8.45
N VAL A 258 -3.82 6.98 -8.37
CA VAL A 258 -2.55 7.30 -9.02
C VAL A 258 -1.45 6.31 -8.63
N LEU A 259 -1.25 6.09 -7.33
CA LEU A 259 -0.17 5.21 -6.84
C LEU A 259 -0.36 3.77 -7.30
N SER A 260 -1.60 3.29 -7.38
CA SER A 260 -1.88 1.93 -7.83
C SER A 260 -1.77 1.81 -9.36
N HIS A 261 -2.25 2.80 -10.11
CA HIS A 261 -2.20 2.80 -11.57
C HIS A 261 -0.76 2.81 -12.09
N VAL A 262 0.15 3.55 -11.46
CA VAL A 262 1.57 3.53 -11.83
C VAL A 262 2.18 2.12 -11.67
N ILE A 263 1.77 1.36 -10.64
CA ILE A 263 2.21 -0.03 -10.46
C ILE A 263 1.60 -0.94 -11.52
N TYR A 264 0.29 -0.81 -11.80
CA TYR A 264 -0.37 -1.57 -12.85
C TYR A 264 0.29 -1.33 -14.20
N PHE A 265 0.57 -0.07 -14.52
CA PHE A 265 1.23 0.31 -15.76
C PHE A 265 2.65 -0.23 -15.87
N ALA A 266 3.42 -0.22 -14.77
CA ALA A 266 4.74 -0.84 -14.72
C ALA A 266 4.68 -2.36 -14.95
N ALA A 267 3.66 -3.02 -14.39
CA ALA A 267 3.39 -4.45 -14.56
C ALA A 267 2.75 -4.81 -15.91
N ARG A 268 2.41 -3.80 -16.74
CA ARG A 268 1.64 -3.96 -18.00
C ARG A 268 0.32 -4.69 -17.77
N VAL A 269 -0.30 -4.35 -16.65
CA VAL A 269 -1.64 -4.73 -16.26
C VAL A 269 -2.59 -3.60 -16.67
N ASP A 270 -3.74 -3.96 -17.22
CA ASP A 270 -4.74 -2.97 -17.63
C ASP A 270 -5.21 -2.14 -16.43
N ILE A 271 -5.24 -0.83 -16.64
CA ILE A 271 -5.80 0.14 -15.71
C ILE A 271 -7.27 0.30 -16.06
N PRO A 272 -8.18 0.16 -15.08
CA PRO A 272 -9.60 0.38 -15.33
C PRO A 272 -9.91 1.73 -15.96
N GLU A 273 -11.02 1.81 -16.71
CA GLU A 273 -11.41 3.04 -17.41
C GLU A 273 -12.23 3.97 -16.52
N ASP A 274 -13.09 3.42 -15.68
CA ASP A 274 -13.93 4.16 -14.75
C ASP A 274 -13.17 4.45 -13.44
N LEU A 275 -12.59 5.64 -13.36
CA LEU A 275 -11.85 6.10 -12.19
C LEU A 275 -12.75 6.20 -10.94
N GLU A 276 -14.00 6.61 -11.09
CA GLU A 276 -14.91 6.84 -9.96
C GLU A 276 -15.32 5.50 -9.34
N LEU A 277 -15.69 4.52 -10.17
CA LEU A 277 -16.04 3.17 -9.72
C LEU A 277 -14.88 2.49 -8.98
N VAL A 278 -13.66 2.57 -9.53
CA VAL A 278 -12.49 1.99 -8.85
C VAL A 278 -12.19 2.69 -7.53
N HIS A 279 -12.31 4.01 -7.48
CA HIS A 279 -12.10 4.77 -6.25
C HIS A 279 -13.14 4.40 -5.17
N GLN A 280 -14.41 4.23 -5.57
CA GLN A 280 -15.48 3.76 -4.69
C GLN A 280 -15.17 2.36 -4.14
N LEU A 281 -14.77 1.42 -5.01
CA LEU A 281 -14.33 0.08 -4.62
C LEU A 281 -13.17 0.09 -3.63
N ARG A 282 -12.12 0.88 -3.88
CA ARG A 282 -10.99 1.05 -2.96
C ARG A 282 -11.43 1.62 -1.61
N THR A 283 -12.44 2.49 -1.60
CA THR A 283 -13.07 2.98 -0.37
C THR A 283 -13.77 1.86 0.38
N LEU A 284 -14.50 0.96 -0.31
CA LEU A 284 -15.13 -0.22 0.28
C LEU A 284 -14.09 -1.19 0.87
N PHE A 285 -13.03 -1.51 0.13
CA PHE A 285 -11.92 -2.34 0.63
C PHE A 285 -11.29 -1.76 1.91
N ASN A 286 -11.05 -0.46 1.92
CA ASN A 286 -10.54 0.25 3.08
C ASN A 286 -11.53 0.21 4.27
N ASN A 287 -12.82 0.38 4.01
CA ASN A 287 -13.87 0.32 5.03
C ASN A 287 -13.96 -1.08 5.65
N PHE A 288 -13.94 -2.13 4.83
CA PHE A 288 -13.87 -3.52 5.29
C PHE A 288 -12.66 -3.75 6.20
N HIS A 289 -11.47 -3.31 5.80
CA HIS A 289 -10.26 -3.45 6.60
C HIS A 289 -10.40 -2.80 7.99
N PHE A 290 -10.94 -1.58 8.05
CA PHE A 290 -11.17 -0.89 9.32
C PHE A 290 -12.24 -1.56 10.19
N LYS A 291 -13.39 -1.93 9.62
CA LYS A 291 -14.47 -2.62 10.33
C LYS A 291 -14.02 -3.97 10.86
N ARG A 292 -13.25 -4.74 10.07
CA ARG A 292 -12.70 -6.04 10.49
C ARG A 292 -11.72 -5.88 11.63
N SER A 293 -10.84 -4.87 11.56
CA SER A 293 -9.91 -4.57 12.66
C SER A 293 -10.64 -4.18 13.94
N TYR A 294 -11.71 -3.39 13.82
CA TYR A 294 -12.57 -3.03 14.95
C TYR A 294 -13.31 -4.23 15.54
N LEU A 295 -13.89 -5.09 14.69
CA LEU A 295 -14.54 -6.33 15.08
C LEU A 295 -13.59 -7.22 15.89
N ILE A 296 -12.41 -7.52 15.34
CA ILE A 296 -11.40 -8.37 16.00
C ILE A 296 -10.99 -7.78 17.36
N SER A 297 -10.71 -6.47 17.42
CA SER A 297 -10.39 -5.79 18.68
C SER A 297 -11.52 -5.90 19.72
N THR A 298 -12.78 -5.83 19.26
CA THR A 298 -13.96 -5.97 20.12
C THR A 298 -14.17 -7.42 20.56
N MET A 299 -13.88 -8.40 19.70
CA MET A 299 -13.87 -9.82 20.03
C MET A 299 -12.83 -10.12 21.10
N ASP A 300 -11.58 -9.67 20.90
CA ASP A 300 -10.50 -9.82 21.88
C ASP A 300 -10.84 -9.21 23.24
N PHE A 301 -11.57 -8.09 23.24
CA PHE A 301 -12.07 -7.47 24.46
C PHE A 301 -13.15 -8.33 25.11
N ALA A 302 -14.16 -8.77 24.36
CA ALA A 302 -15.27 -9.57 24.88
C ALA A 302 -14.79 -10.93 25.42
N ASP A 303 -13.84 -11.57 24.74
CA ASP A 303 -13.24 -12.85 25.15
C ASP A 303 -12.51 -12.73 26.50
N LYS A 304 -11.79 -11.63 26.74
CA LYS A 304 -11.15 -11.34 28.05
C LYS A 304 -12.15 -11.29 29.22
N PHE A 305 -13.42 -11.04 28.95
CA PHE A 305 -14.50 -11.06 29.94
C PHE A 305 -15.32 -12.35 29.93
N GLY A 306 -14.87 -13.37 29.19
CA GLY A 306 -15.48 -14.71 29.15
C GLY A 306 -16.72 -14.81 28.25
N ALA A 307 -16.88 -13.91 27.27
CA ALA A 307 -17.93 -14.05 26.27
C ALA A 307 -17.68 -15.30 25.39
N ASN A 308 -18.71 -16.08 25.12
CA ASN A 308 -18.61 -17.17 24.13
C ASN A 308 -18.74 -16.61 22.71
N LEU A 309 -17.66 -16.67 21.92
CA LEU A 309 -17.59 -16.12 20.57
C LEU A 309 -17.46 -17.18 19.46
N ALA A 310 -17.56 -18.47 19.78
CA ALA A 310 -17.30 -19.55 18.82
C ALA A 310 -18.15 -19.44 17.54
N ASP A 311 -19.45 -19.16 17.67
CA ASP A 311 -20.35 -19.00 16.51
C ASP A 311 -20.00 -17.77 15.66
N ILE A 312 -19.48 -16.71 16.30
CA ILE A 312 -19.07 -15.46 15.63
C ILE A 312 -17.77 -15.68 14.85
N GLU A 313 -16.83 -16.45 15.39
CA GLU A 313 -15.58 -16.80 14.72
C GLU A 313 -15.83 -17.60 13.44
N VAL A 314 -16.78 -18.54 13.46
CA VAL A 314 -17.16 -19.33 12.27
C VAL A 314 -17.72 -18.42 11.18
N GLU A 315 -18.64 -17.53 11.52
CA GLU A 315 -19.24 -16.60 10.56
C GLU A 315 -18.23 -15.58 10.00
N LEU A 316 -17.24 -15.17 10.82
CA LEU A 316 -16.13 -14.35 10.34
C LEU A 316 -15.30 -15.09 9.27
N ILE A 317 -15.15 -16.41 9.36
CA ILE A 317 -14.48 -17.21 8.32
C ILE A 317 -15.26 -17.13 7.01
N ASP A 318 -16.58 -17.32 7.06
CA ASP A 318 -17.45 -17.26 5.87
C ASP A 318 -17.38 -15.87 5.20
N ILE A 319 -17.46 -14.79 5.98
CA ILE A 319 -17.30 -13.41 5.48
C ILE A 319 -15.92 -13.20 4.83
N ASN A 320 -14.85 -13.81 5.36
CA ASN A 320 -13.53 -13.72 4.75
C ASN A 320 -13.43 -14.50 3.42
N GLU A 321 -14.19 -15.57 3.23
CA GLU A 321 -14.26 -16.27 1.94
C GLU A 321 -15.03 -15.46 0.89
N GLU A 322 -16.16 -14.86 1.26
CA GLU A 322 -16.89 -13.93 0.40
C GLU A 322 -16.02 -12.72 0.01
N LYS A 323 -15.23 -12.23 0.96
CA LYS A 323 -14.25 -11.17 0.71
C LYS A 323 -13.19 -11.55 -0.32
N LYS A 324 -12.74 -12.82 -0.34
CA LYS A 324 -11.79 -13.32 -1.36
C LYS A 324 -12.44 -13.38 -2.73
N GLU A 325 -13.73 -13.70 -2.82
CA GLU A 325 -14.44 -13.67 -4.09
C GLU A 325 -14.57 -12.23 -4.62
N ALA A 326 -14.87 -11.27 -3.75
CA ALA A 326 -14.87 -9.85 -4.13
C ALA A 326 -13.49 -9.38 -4.63
N ASP A 327 -12.40 -9.85 -4.00
CA ASP A 327 -11.03 -9.60 -4.46
C ASP A 327 -10.77 -10.19 -5.84
N ARG A 328 -11.19 -11.45 -6.05
CA ARG A 328 -11.04 -12.14 -7.33
C ARG A 328 -11.73 -11.36 -8.45
N LEU A 329 -12.98 -10.92 -8.23
CA LEU A 329 -13.76 -10.12 -9.17
C LEU A 329 -13.04 -8.80 -9.51
N TYR A 330 -12.47 -8.12 -8.51
CA TYR A 330 -11.67 -6.91 -8.72
C TYR A 330 -10.43 -7.17 -9.59
N ILE A 331 -9.71 -8.27 -9.32
CA ILE A 331 -8.48 -8.63 -10.06
C ILE A 331 -8.77 -8.88 -11.54
N ILE A 332 -9.88 -9.56 -11.85
CA ILE A 332 -10.32 -9.84 -13.23
C ILE A 332 -11.09 -8.66 -13.87
N GLN A 333 -11.23 -7.53 -13.17
CA GLN A 333 -11.91 -6.30 -13.60
C GLN A 333 -13.43 -6.41 -13.80
N GLU A 334 -14.09 -7.38 -13.14
CA GLU A 334 -15.55 -7.39 -12.98
C GLU A 334 -15.92 -6.46 -11.81
N LEU A 335 -15.77 -5.14 -12.05
CA LEU A 335 -15.79 -4.13 -11.00
C LEU A 335 -17.18 -3.94 -10.38
N ILE A 336 -18.24 -4.03 -11.16
CA ILE A 336 -19.62 -3.83 -10.67
C ILE A 336 -20.00 -4.98 -9.72
N GLU A 337 -19.66 -6.21 -10.11
CA GLU A 337 -19.87 -7.42 -9.32
C GLU A 337 -19.02 -7.41 -8.05
N SER A 338 -17.75 -6.96 -8.16
CA SER A 338 -16.88 -6.77 -7.00
C SER A 338 -17.46 -5.76 -6.02
N GLU A 339 -18.05 -4.67 -6.52
CA GLU A 339 -18.67 -3.64 -5.69
C GLU A 339 -19.86 -4.20 -4.91
N GLN A 340 -20.78 -4.87 -5.60
CA GLN A 340 -21.94 -5.52 -4.98
C GLN A 340 -21.52 -6.56 -3.94
N ALA A 341 -20.52 -7.38 -4.24
CA ALA A 341 -19.97 -8.35 -3.31
C ALA A 341 -19.37 -7.66 -2.07
N MET A 342 -18.62 -6.57 -2.25
CA MET A 342 -18.04 -5.80 -1.16
C MET A 342 -19.10 -5.12 -0.27
N GLU A 343 -20.17 -4.60 -0.85
CA GLU A 343 -21.29 -4.03 -0.09
C GLU A 343 -21.99 -5.09 0.79
N SER A 344 -22.19 -6.29 0.26
CA SER A 344 -22.72 -7.43 1.04
C SER A 344 -21.79 -7.76 2.19
N VAL A 345 -20.51 -8.00 1.90
CA VAL A 345 -19.49 -8.36 2.90
C VAL A 345 -19.40 -7.32 4.03
N ILE A 346 -19.50 -6.03 3.71
CA ILE A 346 -19.50 -4.96 4.73
C ILE A 346 -20.78 -5.00 5.58
N THR A 347 -21.93 -5.27 4.97
CA THR A 347 -23.22 -5.39 5.67
C THR A 347 -23.20 -6.56 6.65
N ASP A 348 -22.68 -7.70 6.22
CA ASP A 348 -22.57 -8.90 7.06
C ASP A 348 -21.57 -8.69 8.20
N LEU A 349 -20.46 -8.01 7.93
CA LEU A 349 -19.48 -7.64 8.95
C LEU A 349 -20.05 -6.67 10.00
N ASP A 350 -20.92 -5.74 9.61
CA ASP A 350 -21.62 -4.84 10.53
C ASP A 350 -22.63 -5.59 11.41
N ALA A 351 -23.38 -6.52 10.82
CA ALA A 351 -24.30 -7.39 11.58
C ALA A 351 -23.52 -8.24 12.59
N LEU A 352 -22.37 -8.80 12.19
CA LEU A 352 -21.50 -9.58 13.07
C LEU A 352 -20.93 -8.72 14.21
N THR A 353 -20.56 -7.46 13.92
CA THR A 353 -20.08 -6.50 14.91
C THR A 353 -21.12 -6.23 16.00
N LEU A 354 -22.38 -6.05 15.63
CA LEU A 354 -23.47 -5.88 16.60
C LEU A 354 -23.61 -7.10 17.52
N ARG A 355 -23.48 -8.32 16.97
CA ARG A 355 -23.54 -9.55 17.77
C ARG A 355 -22.39 -9.68 18.77
N VAL A 356 -21.19 -9.23 18.42
CA VAL A 356 -20.05 -9.17 19.36
C VAL A 356 -20.33 -8.17 20.47
N LEU A 357 -20.88 -7.00 20.14
CA LEU A 357 -21.26 -6.01 21.15
C LEU A 357 -22.31 -6.56 22.12
N ASP A 358 -23.32 -7.28 21.63
CA ASP A 358 -24.31 -7.94 22.48
C ASP A 358 -23.68 -9.03 23.37
N ALA A 359 -22.74 -9.82 22.83
CA ALA A 359 -22.02 -10.84 23.61
C ALA A 359 -21.18 -10.21 24.72
N LYS A 360 -20.48 -9.11 24.40
CA LYS A 360 -19.72 -8.29 25.34
C LYS A 360 -20.62 -7.73 26.44
N ASP A 361 -21.76 -7.15 26.09
CA ASP A 361 -22.68 -6.56 27.07
C ASP A 361 -23.28 -7.61 28.01
N ARG A 362 -23.60 -8.81 27.50
CA ARG A 362 -24.02 -9.95 28.33
C ARG A 362 -22.92 -10.37 29.31
N ALA A 363 -21.67 -10.50 28.84
CA ALA A 363 -20.55 -10.89 29.70
C ALA A 363 -20.31 -9.86 30.83
N LEU A 364 -20.27 -8.58 30.48
CA LEU A 364 -20.09 -7.49 31.45
C LEU A 364 -21.25 -7.42 32.47
N PHE A 365 -22.48 -7.69 32.05
CA PHE A 365 -23.62 -7.74 32.96
C PHE A 365 -23.46 -8.84 34.03
N TRP A 366 -23.03 -10.04 33.64
CA TRP A 366 -22.82 -11.13 34.59
C TRP A 366 -21.67 -10.86 35.55
N ILE A 367 -20.59 -10.25 35.07
CA ILE A 367 -19.48 -9.80 35.94
C ILE A 367 -19.99 -8.80 36.97
N PHE A 368 -20.68 -7.76 36.50
CA PHE A 368 -21.25 -6.75 37.39
C PHE A 368 -22.18 -7.37 38.44
N MET A 369 -23.02 -8.33 38.05
CA MET A 369 -23.92 -8.98 39.00
C MET A 369 -23.15 -9.85 40.02
N ILE A 370 -22.12 -10.58 39.60
CA ILE A 370 -21.27 -11.37 40.51
C ILE A 370 -20.56 -10.43 41.49
N GLU A 371 -19.96 -9.35 41.00
CA GLU A 371 -19.33 -8.33 41.84
C GLU A 371 -20.31 -7.74 42.84
N TRP A 372 -21.50 -7.36 42.39
CA TRP A 372 -22.56 -6.83 43.25
C TRP A 372 -22.95 -7.82 44.35
N LEU A 373 -23.13 -9.11 44.01
CA LEU A 373 -23.46 -10.16 44.96
C LEU A 373 -22.31 -10.42 45.95
N VAL A 374 -21.06 -10.40 45.50
CA VAL A 374 -19.88 -10.57 46.36
C VAL A 374 -19.75 -9.39 47.34
N VAL A 375 -19.90 -8.16 46.88
CA VAL A 375 -19.84 -6.95 47.72
C VAL A 375 -20.98 -6.93 48.73
N THR A 376 -22.20 -7.24 48.28
CA THR A 376 -23.39 -7.28 49.15
C THR A 376 -23.27 -8.41 50.17
N GLY A 377 -22.87 -9.61 49.75
CA GLY A 377 -22.69 -10.76 50.62
C GLY A 377 -21.61 -10.54 51.67
N THR A 378 -20.46 -9.96 51.29
CA THR A 378 -19.38 -9.59 52.21
C THR A 378 -19.84 -8.54 53.22
N SER A 379 -20.59 -7.53 52.77
CA SER A 379 -21.13 -6.47 53.63
C SER A 379 -22.15 -7.01 54.64
N MET A 380 -23.06 -7.89 54.20
CA MET A 380 -24.03 -8.55 55.08
C MET A 380 -23.34 -9.46 56.10
N PHE A 381 -22.33 -10.23 55.67
CA PHE A 381 -21.57 -11.10 56.56
C PHE A 381 -20.80 -10.30 57.61
N ALA A 382 -20.09 -9.24 57.20
CA ALA A 382 -19.39 -8.35 58.11
C ALA A 382 -20.36 -7.66 59.09
N GLY A 383 -21.50 -7.16 58.60
CA GLY A 383 -22.54 -6.56 59.42
C GLY A 383 -23.13 -7.54 60.44
N PHE A 384 -23.39 -8.79 60.03
CA PHE A 384 -23.85 -9.86 60.92
C PHE A 384 -22.82 -10.21 62.00
N MET A 385 -21.54 -10.27 61.64
CA MET A 385 -20.44 -10.51 62.58
C MET A 385 -20.35 -9.38 63.61
N ILE A 386 -20.40 -8.12 63.18
CA ILE A 386 -20.40 -6.94 64.06
C ILE A 386 -21.62 -6.96 64.98
N TRP A 387 -22.82 -7.17 64.44
CA TRP A 387 -24.05 -7.25 65.24
C TRP A 387 -24.00 -8.39 66.28
N THR A 388 -23.50 -9.56 65.89
CA THR A 388 -23.37 -10.72 66.80
C THR A 388 -22.39 -10.42 67.93
N LEU A 389 -21.29 -9.71 67.64
CA LEU A 389 -20.32 -9.30 68.65
C LEU A 389 -20.89 -8.22 69.58
N MET A 390 -21.44 -7.14 69.03
CA MET A 390 -21.83 -5.95 69.80
C MET A 390 -23.20 -6.09 70.48
N VAL A 391 -24.21 -6.59 69.77
CA VAL A 391 -25.60 -6.61 70.25
C VAL A 391 -25.89 -7.90 71.02
N ARG A 392 -25.50 -9.05 70.47
CA ARG A 392 -25.66 -10.32 71.18
C ARG A 392 -24.65 -10.50 72.31
N ARG A 393 -23.67 -9.59 72.42
CA ARG A 393 -22.63 -9.50 73.46
C ARG A 393 -21.94 -10.83 73.75
N ARG A 394 -21.78 -11.69 72.74
CA ARG A 394 -21.29 -13.06 72.96
C ARG A 394 -19.84 -13.10 73.47
N LEU A 395 -19.06 -12.05 73.16
CA LEU A 395 -17.66 -11.88 73.58
C LEU A 395 -17.42 -10.69 74.51
N TYR A 396 -18.33 -9.70 74.55
CA TYR A 396 -18.26 -8.60 75.51
C TYR A 396 -18.90 -9.03 76.83
N LYS A 397 -18.08 -9.59 77.73
CA LYS A 397 -18.45 -9.81 79.13
C LYS A 397 -18.74 -8.45 79.78
N GLU A 398 -19.87 -8.33 80.47
CA GLU A 398 -20.20 -7.12 81.21
C GLU A 398 -19.03 -6.74 82.12
N VAL A 399 -18.50 -5.53 81.92
CA VAL A 399 -17.51 -4.96 82.83
C VAL A 399 -18.25 -4.75 84.16
N LYS A 400 -17.87 -5.52 85.18
CA LYS A 400 -18.38 -5.39 86.55
C LYS A 400 -18.35 -3.92 86.93
N VAL A 401 -19.53 -3.34 87.13
CA VAL A 401 -19.67 -1.96 87.56
C VAL A 401 -19.01 -1.82 88.93
N THR A 402 -17.93 -1.05 89.00
CA THR A 402 -17.32 -0.66 90.28
C THR A 402 -18.31 0.27 90.99
N ARG A 403 -18.96 -0.24 92.05
CA ARG A 403 -19.76 0.59 92.95
C ARG A 403 -18.83 1.63 93.58
N MET A 404 -19.06 2.91 93.30
CA MET A 404 -18.50 3.97 94.14
C MET A 404 -19.17 3.88 95.51
N VAL A 405 -18.35 3.71 96.54
CA VAL A 405 -18.74 3.86 97.94
C VAL A 405 -18.76 5.36 98.20
N GLU A 406 -19.94 5.94 98.40
CA GLU A 406 -20.08 7.28 99.00
C GLU A 406 -19.72 7.19 100.48
N LEU A 407 -18.89 8.15 100.92
CA LEU A 407 -18.44 8.37 102.30
C LEU A 407 -19.50 9.10 103.13
#